data_AF-A0A7U2QXQ0-F1
#
_entry.id   AF-A0A7U2QXQ0-F1
#
_cell.length_a   1.000
_cell.length_b   1.000
_cell.length_c   1.000
_cell.angle_alpha   90.00
_cell.angle_beta   90.00
_cell.angle_gamma   90.00
#
_symmetry.space_group_name_H-M   'P 1'
#
loop_
_entity.id
_entity.type
_entity.pdbx_description
1 polymer ?
#
loop_
_entity_poly.entity_id
_entity_poly.type
_entity_poly.pdbx_seq_one_letter_code
_entity_poly.pdbx_strand_id
1 'polypeptide(L)'
;MKLHRPFYSFLRLNLTSVARRQCHRQLHSFTRRLFKLPSPPPHPSAHHHDLPSFLVYAERTSLSPTTTAYIGTHYEYIVQRTLRSSAFTLHRVGGRDDAGIDLVGTWHLPRREHPLRVIVQCKSLKTKLGPNLVRELEGAFNQSPVGWRTGDEVGILVSPREATKGVRDALARSSYPLIWMMIERDGALRQVLWNGKAEQLGLVNLGVEVRYSADEDADSSKGVVLTWDGDEIPNMGQVESHVSAVEDSWLRSWGDGFNEGQRDKSELLDAVQELFPEEKPLLFGTMGCSTLTDADRVKVIQFLDSKKSAQVEAASV
;
A
#
# COMPACT_ATOMS: atom_id res chain seq x y z
N MET A 1 -56.06 26.23 -34.65
CA MET A 1 -56.79 26.37 -33.37
C MET A 1 -56.35 25.27 -32.42
N LYS A 2 -55.95 25.64 -31.19
CA LYS A 2 -56.05 24.97 -29.85
C LYS A 2 -56.11 23.44 -29.78
N LEU A 3 -55.57 22.70 -28.81
CA LEU A 3 -54.70 22.84 -27.61
C LEU A 3 -54.69 21.41 -27.01
N HIS A 4 -53.54 20.87 -26.58
CA HIS A 4 -53.31 20.36 -25.21
C HIS A 4 -52.02 19.53 -25.10
N ARG A 5 -51.13 19.96 -24.18
CA ARG A 5 -50.14 19.13 -23.50
C ARG A 5 -50.84 18.25 -22.44
N PRO A 6 -50.15 17.20 -21.98
CA PRO A 6 -49.80 17.18 -20.56
C PRO A 6 -48.30 17.01 -20.32
N PHE A 7 -47.86 17.74 -19.31
CA PHE A 7 -46.57 17.62 -18.63
C PHE A 7 -46.44 16.25 -17.96
N TYR A 8 -45.31 15.56 -18.18
CA TYR A 8 -44.73 14.71 -17.15
C TYR A 8 -43.26 15.09 -16.97
N SER A 9 -43.02 15.73 -15.83
CA SER A 9 -41.72 15.97 -15.23
C SER A 9 -41.15 14.62 -14.81
N PHE A 10 -40.16 14.10 -15.54
CA PHE A 10 -39.30 13.06 -15.01
C PHE A 10 -38.13 13.73 -14.30
N LEU A 11 -38.25 13.76 -12.97
CA LEU A 11 -37.19 14.07 -12.03
C LEU A 11 -35.94 13.26 -12.40
N ARG A 12 -34.86 13.97 -12.76
CA ARG A 12 -33.50 13.43 -12.73
C ARG A 12 -33.19 13.09 -11.27
N LEU A 13 -33.42 11.86 -10.88
CA LEU A 13 -32.80 11.30 -9.68
C LEU A 13 -31.34 11.08 -10.02
N ASN A 14 -30.52 12.07 -9.67
CA ASN A 14 -29.10 11.89 -9.47
C ASN A 14 -28.94 10.78 -8.41
N LEU A 15 -28.70 9.56 -8.85
CA LEU A 15 -28.12 8.52 -8.02
C LEU A 15 -26.68 8.95 -7.75
N THR A 16 -26.50 9.82 -6.76
CA THR A 16 -25.23 9.95 -6.07
C THR A 16 -24.94 8.58 -5.49
N SER A 17 -24.12 7.81 -6.20
CA SER A 17 -23.37 6.71 -5.62
C SER A 17 -22.81 7.23 -4.31
N VAL A 18 -23.31 6.67 -3.21
CA VAL A 18 -22.78 6.92 -1.87
C VAL A 18 -21.38 6.32 -1.90
N ALA A 19 -20.42 7.11 -2.38
CA ALA A 19 -19.02 6.83 -2.21
C ALA A 19 -18.81 6.78 -0.70
N ARG A 20 -18.80 5.56 -0.15
CA ARG A 20 -18.28 5.31 1.20
C ARG A 20 -16.97 6.10 1.26
N ARG A 21 -16.94 7.15 2.08
CA ARG A 21 -15.71 7.87 2.39
C ARG A 21 -14.79 6.83 3.00
N GLN A 22 -13.92 6.24 2.19
CA GLN A 22 -12.80 5.45 2.70
C GLN A 22 -11.95 6.45 3.46
N CYS A 23 -12.17 6.51 4.77
CA CYS A 23 -11.36 7.29 5.68
C CYS A 23 -9.97 6.64 5.62
N HIS A 24 -9.03 7.33 4.99
CA HIS A 24 -7.63 6.94 4.98
C HIS A 24 -7.12 7.01 6.42
N ARG A 25 -7.10 5.88 7.13
CA ARG A 25 -6.49 5.79 8.44
C ARG A 25 -5.00 5.56 8.22
N GLN A 26 -4.22 6.63 8.24
CA GLN A 26 -2.78 6.47 8.30
C GLN A 26 -2.42 5.71 9.58
N LEU A 27 -1.67 4.62 9.44
CA LEU A 27 -1.12 3.89 10.59
C LEU A 27 -0.28 4.85 11.44
N HIS A 28 -0.56 4.89 12.75
CA HIS A 28 0.11 5.76 13.70
C HIS A 28 1.61 5.43 13.79
N SER A 29 2.43 6.38 14.24
CA SER A 29 3.89 6.21 14.36
C SER A 29 4.25 4.99 15.20
N PHE A 30 3.57 4.80 16.33
CA PHE A 30 3.68 3.63 17.18
C PHE A 30 3.42 2.32 16.42
N THR A 31 2.27 2.20 15.76
CA THR A 31 1.89 1.03 14.96
C THR A 31 2.96 0.72 13.91
N ARG A 32 3.46 1.73 13.21
CA ARG A 32 4.51 1.56 12.21
C ARG A 32 5.80 1.01 12.82
N ARG A 33 6.23 1.53 13.97
CA ARG A 33 7.42 1.03 14.69
C ARG A 33 7.22 -0.40 15.16
N LEU A 34 6.05 -0.70 15.72
CA LEU A 34 5.68 -2.02 16.23
C LEU A 34 5.81 -3.09 15.13
N PHE A 35 5.30 -2.81 13.93
CA PHE A 35 5.36 -3.72 12.77
C PHE A 35 6.57 -3.49 11.85
N LYS A 36 7.57 -2.71 12.28
CA LYS A 36 8.78 -2.37 11.50
C LYS A 36 8.47 -1.89 10.07
N LEU A 37 7.39 -1.12 9.93
CA LEU A 37 7.01 -0.49 8.67
C LEU A 37 7.92 0.71 8.40
N PRO A 38 8.23 1.02 7.14
CA PRO A 38 9.07 2.14 6.82
C PRO A 38 8.29 3.42 7.11
N SER A 39 9.01 4.47 7.53
CA SER A 39 8.43 5.80 7.64
C SER A 39 7.97 6.27 6.27
N PRO A 40 6.78 6.89 6.14
CA PRO A 40 6.36 7.48 4.87
C PRO A 40 7.44 8.45 4.35
N PRO A 41 7.80 8.38 3.06
CA PRO A 41 8.71 9.36 2.49
C PRO A 41 8.06 10.76 2.47
N PRO A 42 8.85 11.84 2.45
CA PRO A 42 8.32 13.17 2.25
C PRO A 42 7.58 13.23 0.91
N HIS A 43 6.41 13.86 0.91
CA HIS A 43 5.61 13.97 -0.31
C HIS A 43 6.28 14.96 -1.29
N PRO A 44 6.41 14.63 -2.58
CA PRO A 44 7.12 15.46 -3.58
C PRO A 44 6.41 16.79 -3.90
N SER A 45 5.15 16.94 -3.50
CA SER A 45 4.35 18.15 -3.73
C SER A 45 3.79 18.69 -2.41
N ALA A 46 3.84 20.01 -2.23
CA ALA A 46 3.21 20.71 -1.11
C ALA A 46 1.72 21.05 -1.36
N HIS A 47 1.20 20.78 -2.57
CA HIS A 47 -0.12 21.26 -2.99
C HIS A 47 -1.19 20.17 -3.12
N HIS A 48 -0.77 18.93 -3.26
CA HIS A 48 -1.65 17.78 -3.38
C HIS A 48 -0.96 16.55 -2.79
N HIS A 49 -1.74 15.60 -2.31
CA HIS A 49 -1.27 14.36 -1.67
C HIS A 49 -2.11 13.13 -2.04
N ASP A 50 -3.20 13.32 -2.78
CA ASP A 50 -4.11 12.29 -3.25
C ASP A 50 -4.80 12.74 -4.56
N LEU A 51 -5.60 11.85 -5.16
CA LEU A 51 -6.31 12.16 -6.41
C LEU A 51 -7.25 13.37 -6.26
N PRO A 52 -8.13 13.46 -5.24
CA PRO A 52 -9.01 14.62 -5.07
C PRO A 52 -8.25 15.95 -4.94
N SER A 53 -7.22 16.03 -4.08
CA SER A 53 -6.44 17.26 -3.90
C SER A 53 -5.66 17.63 -5.16
N PHE A 54 -5.18 16.64 -5.94
CA PHE A 54 -4.54 16.89 -7.23
C PHE A 54 -5.50 17.49 -8.25
N LEU A 55 -6.73 16.99 -8.34
CA LEU A 55 -7.74 17.54 -9.26
C LEU A 55 -8.07 18.99 -8.92
N VAL A 56 -8.27 19.30 -7.63
CA VAL A 56 -8.48 20.68 -7.15
C VAL A 56 -7.27 21.57 -7.46
N TYR A 57 -6.05 21.06 -7.27
CA TYR A 57 -4.83 21.78 -7.63
C TYR A 57 -4.75 22.06 -9.13
N ALA A 58 -5.01 21.05 -9.98
CA ALA A 58 -4.94 21.18 -11.43
C ALA A 58 -5.96 22.18 -11.96
N GLU A 59 -7.19 22.17 -11.43
CA GLU A 59 -8.21 23.16 -11.74
C GLU A 59 -7.77 24.58 -11.33
N ARG A 60 -7.33 24.75 -10.08
CA ARG A 60 -6.90 26.05 -9.53
C ARG A 60 -5.72 26.67 -10.29
N THR A 61 -4.83 25.84 -10.83
CA THR A 61 -3.64 26.29 -11.56
C THR A 61 -3.82 26.26 -13.08
N SER A 62 -5.02 25.90 -13.56
CA SER A 62 -5.30 25.71 -14.99
C SER A 62 -4.31 24.74 -15.67
N LEU A 63 -3.86 23.70 -14.95
CA LEU A 63 -2.98 22.68 -15.49
C LEU A 63 -3.73 21.86 -16.55
N SER A 64 -3.30 21.98 -17.81
CA SER A 64 -3.98 21.32 -18.92
C SER A 64 -3.95 19.78 -18.79
N PRO A 65 -5.11 19.09 -18.93
CA PRO A 65 -5.21 17.63 -18.91
C PRO A 65 -4.43 16.90 -20.01
N THR A 66 -3.99 17.59 -21.04
CA THR A 66 -3.23 17.01 -22.16
C THR A 66 -1.72 16.99 -21.92
N THR A 67 -1.26 17.66 -20.86
CA THR A 67 0.17 17.71 -20.53
C THR A 67 0.66 16.38 -19.96
N THR A 68 1.93 16.07 -20.20
CA THR A 68 2.57 14.87 -19.64
C THR A 68 2.59 14.90 -18.12
N ALA A 69 2.79 16.08 -17.53
CA ALA A 69 2.75 16.27 -16.08
C ALA A 69 1.37 15.91 -15.48
N TYR A 70 0.28 16.42 -16.07
CA TYR A 70 -1.07 16.05 -15.63
C TYR A 70 -1.33 14.57 -15.80
N ILE A 71 -1.04 14.03 -16.99
CA ILE A 71 -1.34 12.64 -17.33
C ILE A 71 -0.56 11.67 -16.42
N GLY A 72 0.73 11.93 -16.18
CA GLY A 72 1.57 11.12 -15.29
C GLY A 72 1.06 11.18 -13.85
N THR A 73 0.96 12.38 -13.28
CA THR A 73 0.54 12.58 -11.88
C THR A 73 -0.86 12.02 -11.61
N HIS A 74 -1.81 12.26 -12.52
CA HIS A 74 -3.15 11.69 -12.42
C HIS A 74 -3.11 10.16 -12.44
N TYR A 75 -2.32 9.57 -13.34
CA TYR A 75 -2.23 8.12 -13.47
C TYR A 75 -1.58 7.48 -12.23
N GLU A 76 -0.52 8.08 -11.70
CA GLU A 76 0.11 7.64 -10.44
C GLU A 76 -0.89 7.61 -9.28
N TYR A 77 -1.74 8.64 -9.16
CA TYR A 77 -2.79 8.68 -8.14
C TYR A 77 -3.91 7.65 -8.37
N ILE A 78 -4.26 7.35 -9.62
CA ILE A 78 -5.18 6.26 -9.95
C ILE A 78 -4.58 4.92 -9.51
N VAL A 79 -3.32 4.64 -9.85
CA VAL A 79 -2.62 3.40 -9.45
C VAL A 79 -2.53 3.29 -7.93
N GLN A 80 -2.12 4.37 -7.25
CA GLN A 80 -2.05 4.42 -5.79
C GLN A 80 -3.39 4.06 -5.14
N ARG A 81 -4.50 4.62 -5.66
CA ARG A 81 -5.84 4.37 -5.16
C ARG A 81 -6.32 2.96 -5.49
N THR A 82 -6.14 2.50 -6.73
CA THR A 82 -6.58 1.18 -7.20
C THR A 82 -5.95 0.08 -6.38
N LEU A 83 -4.63 0.12 -6.17
CA LEU A 83 -3.91 -0.95 -5.49
C LEU A 83 -4.27 -1.07 -3.99
N ARG A 84 -4.93 -0.09 -3.38
CA ARG A 84 -5.51 -0.26 -2.03
C ARG A 84 -6.54 -1.38 -1.98
N SER A 85 -7.19 -1.76 -3.09
CA SER A 85 -8.12 -2.90 -3.11
C SER A 85 -7.42 -4.24 -2.90
N SER A 86 -6.10 -4.31 -3.12
CA SER A 86 -5.29 -5.53 -2.99
C SER A 86 -4.20 -5.36 -1.91
N ALA A 87 -4.55 -4.75 -0.79
CA ALA A 87 -3.69 -4.59 0.39
C ALA A 87 -2.38 -3.80 0.18
N PHE A 88 -2.33 -2.89 -0.78
CA PHE A 88 -1.19 -1.98 -0.91
C PHE A 88 -1.39 -0.70 -0.10
N THR A 89 -0.31 -0.25 0.54
CA THR A 89 -0.15 1.14 1.00
C THR A 89 1.02 1.76 0.26
N LEU A 90 0.73 2.68 -0.66
CA LEU A 90 1.70 3.33 -1.53
C LEU A 90 1.78 4.83 -1.23
N HIS A 91 2.98 5.38 -1.39
CA HIS A 91 3.31 6.79 -1.24
C HIS A 91 3.97 7.27 -2.53
N ARG A 92 3.47 8.38 -3.07
CA ARG A 92 4.06 9.02 -4.24
C ARG A 92 5.41 9.61 -3.87
N VAL A 93 6.44 9.29 -4.66
CA VAL A 93 7.78 9.87 -4.58
C VAL A 93 8.24 10.44 -5.92
N GLY A 94 7.50 10.16 -7.00
CA GLY A 94 7.82 10.58 -8.36
C GLY A 94 7.98 12.10 -8.50
N GLY A 95 9.05 12.51 -9.17
CA GLY A 95 9.53 13.89 -9.22
C GLY A 95 10.80 14.04 -10.04
N ARG A 96 11.49 15.17 -9.88
CA ARG A 96 12.81 15.34 -10.49
C ARG A 96 13.81 14.45 -9.74
N ASP A 97 14.63 13.69 -10.47
CA ASP A 97 15.69 12.81 -9.95
C ASP A 97 15.21 11.60 -9.12
N ASP A 98 14.02 11.07 -9.42
CA ASP A 98 13.40 9.91 -8.74
C ASP A 98 13.90 8.53 -9.23
N ALA A 99 14.92 8.50 -10.09
CA ALA A 99 15.43 7.31 -10.76
C ALA A 99 14.36 6.47 -11.48
N GLY A 100 13.22 7.08 -11.84
CA GLY A 100 12.09 6.42 -12.48
C GLY A 100 11.16 5.67 -11.51
N ILE A 101 11.29 5.88 -10.20
CA ILE A 101 10.37 5.33 -9.19
C ILE A 101 9.29 6.36 -8.90
N ASP A 102 8.05 6.01 -9.22
CA ASP A 102 6.93 6.94 -9.05
C ASP A 102 6.24 6.77 -7.69
N LEU A 103 6.09 5.53 -7.23
CA LEU A 103 5.52 5.20 -5.92
C LEU A 103 6.41 4.21 -5.16
N VAL A 104 6.39 4.30 -3.84
CA VAL A 104 6.99 3.29 -2.95
C VAL A 104 6.00 2.93 -1.85
N GLY A 105 6.08 1.72 -1.32
CA GLY A 105 5.16 1.35 -0.27
C GLY A 105 5.34 -0.05 0.28
N THR A 106 4.26 -0.53 0.87
CA THR A 106 4.20 -1.87 1.46
C THR A 106 3.02 -2.64 0.91
N TRP A 107 3.21 -3.93 0.68
CA TRP A 107 2.16 -4.86 0.27
C TRP A 107 1.91 -5.89 1.37
N HIS A 108 0.70 -5.85 1.92
CA HIS A 108 0.32 -6.60 3.12
C HIS A 108 -0.40 -7.87 2.70
N LEU A 109 0.36 -8.93 2.49
CA LEU A 109 -0.18 -10.20 2.02
C LEU A 109 -0.72 -11.05 3.17
N PRO A 110 -1.84 -11.77 2.99
CA PRO A 110 -2.32 -12.71 3.98
C PRO A 110 -1.25 -13.72 4.37
N ARG A 111 -1.26 -14.16 5.63
CA ARG A 111 -0.36 -15.20 6.17
C ARG A 111 1.14 -14.88 6.11
N ARG A 112 1.53 -13.69 5.63
CA ARG A 112 2.90 -13.18 5.74
C ARG A 112 3.03 -12.30 6.97
N GLU A 113 3.98 -12.61 7.84
CA GLU A 113 4.20 -11.86 9.08
C GLU A 113 4.57 -10.40 8.84
N HIS A 114 5.28 -10.12 7.74
CA HIS A 114 5.80 -8.81 7.41
C HIS A 114 5.38 -8.38 6.00
N PRO A 115 4.93 -7.12 5.82
CA PRO A 115 4.61 -6.61 4.50
C PRO A 115 5.85 -6.50 3.61
N LEU A 116 5.69 -6.89 2.34
CA LEU A 116 6.74 -6.75 1.34
C LEU A 116 6.98 -5.27 1.04
N ARG A 117 8.25 -4.90 0.84
CA ARG A 117 8.60 -3.59 0.29
C ARG A 117 8.30 -3.60 -1.20
N VAL A 118 7.69 -2.52 -1.69
CA VAL A 118 7.42 -2.40 -3.12
C VAL A 118 7.89 -1.05 -3.64
N ILE A 119 8.48 -1.08 -4.83
CA ILE A 119 8.74 0.10 -5.65
C ILE A 119 7.89 -0.02 -6.92
N VAL A 120 7.29 1.08 -7.33
CA VAL A 120 6.32 1.09 -8.43
C VAL A 120 6.71 2.16 -9.43
N GLN A 121 6.80 1.75 -10.69
CA GLN A 121 6.95 2.63 -11.82
C GLN A 121 5.64 2.66 -12.63
N CYS A 122 5.11 3.85 -12.88
CA CYS A 122 3.86 4.12 -13.57
C CYS A 122 4.15 4.71 -14.96
N LYS A 123 3.81 3.99 -16.04
CA LYS A 123 4.02 4.45 -17.41
C LYS A 123 2.71 4.58 -18.17
N SER A 124 2.21 5.82 -18.22
CA SER A 124 0.96 6.20 -18.91
C SER A 124 1.15 6.63 -20.37
N LEU A 125 1.91 5.86 -21.15
CA LEU A 125 2.20 6.18 -22.55
C LEU A 125 1.04 5.84 -23.49
N LYS A 126 0.93 6.55 -24.63
CA LYS A 126 -0.05 6.24 -25.67
C LYS A 126 0.33 5.00 -26.48
N THR A 127 1.63 4.77 -26.65
CA THR A 127 2.24 3.70 -27.45
C THR A 127 2.37 2.39 -26.67
N LYS A 128 2.64 1.29 -27.40
CA LYS A 128 2.97 0.01 -26.78
C LYS A 128 4.29 0.12 -26.00
N LEU A 129 4.33 -0.56 -24.87
CA LEU A 129 5.48 -0.57 -23.98
C LEU A 129 6.45 -1.70 -24.35
N GLY A 130 7.74 -1.35 -24.36
CA GLY A 130 8.83 -2.24 -24.75
C GLY A 130 9.60 -2.85 -23.57
N PRO A 131 10.46 -3.84 -23.83
CA PRO A 131 11.29 -4.49 -22.81
C PRO A 131 12.32 -3.57 -22.16
N ASN A 132 12.58 -2.38 -22.73
CA ASN A 132 13.47 -1.38 -22.14
C ASN A 132 12.99 -0.92 -20.76
N LEU A 133 11.68 -0.87 -20.52
CA LEU A 133 11.13 -0.45 -19.22
C LEU A 133 11.42 -1.45 -18.10
N VAL A 134 11.48 -2.74 -18.43
CA VAL A 134 11.87 -3.77 -17.46
C VAL A 134 13.31 -3.51 -17.01
N ARG A 135 14.21 -3.23 -17.95
CA ARG A 135 15.61 -2.91 -17.64
C ARG A 135 15.78 -1.58 -16.90
N GLU A 136 14.95 -0.59 -17.23
CA GLU A 136 14.90 0.69 -16.50
C GLU A 136 14.52 0.45 -15.03
N LEU A 137 13.47 -0.34 -14.80
CA LEU A 137 13.03 -0.71 -13.44
C LEU A 137 14.09 -1.54 -12.70
N GLU A 138 14.78 -2.47 -13.37
CA GLU A 138 15.93 -3.20 -12.77
C GLU A 138 17.01 -2.25 -12.27
N GLY A 139 17.33 -1.20 -13.03
CA GLY A 139 18.28 -0.16 -12.62
C GLY A 139 17.80 0.64 -11.40
N ALA A 140 16.49 0.75 -11.20
CA ALA A 140 15.89 1.50 -10.11
C ALA A 140 16.01 0.82 -8.74
N PHE A 141 16.15 -0.51 -8.66
CA PHE A 141 16.30 -1.23 -7.38
C PHE A 141 17.44 -0.67 -6.54
N ASN A 142 18.60 -0.45 -7.15
CA ASN A 142 19.78 0.13 -6.50
C ASN A 142 19.58 1.58 -6.07
N GLN A 143 18.59 2.27 -6.64
CA GLN A 143 18.25 3.67 -6.37
C GLN A 143 17.03 3.82 -5.46
N SER A 144 16.40 2.73 -4.99
CA SER A 144 15.21 2.79 -4.14
C SER A 144 15.41 3.68 -2.90
N PRO A 145 14.40 4.38 -2.37
CA PRO A 145 14.59 5.21 -1.17
C PRO A 145 15.08 4.39 0.05
N VAL A 146 15.73 5.08 1.00
CA VAL A 146 16.11 4.48 2.28
C VAL A 146 14.88 3.88 2.98
N GLY A 147 14.98 2.65 3.47
CA GLY A 147 13.86 1.89 4.04
C GLY A 147 13.12 0.98 3.05
N TRP A 148 13.40 1.12 1.74
CA TRP A 148 12.90 0.25 0.67
C TRP A 148 13.98 -0.58 -0.03
N ARG A 149 15.27 -0.26 0.16
CA ARG A 149 16.40 -1.13 -0.22
C ARG A 149 16.60 -2.19 0.87
N THR A 150 15.95 -3.32 0.73
CA THR A 150 15.97 -4.41 1.71
C THR A 150 16.64 -5.68 1.19
N GLY A 151 16.77 -5.83 -0.12
CA GLY A 151 17.10 -7.10 -0.77
C GLY A 151 15.87 -7.99 -1.01
N ASP A 152 14.77 -7.70 -0.31
CA ASP A 152 13.50 -8.43 -0.35
C ASP A 152 12.32 -7.55 -0.86
N GLU A 153 12.62 -6.51 -1.63
CA GLU A 153 11.61 -5.67 -2.28
C GLU A 153 11.14 -6.23 -3.63
N VAL A 154 9.92 -5.90 -4.02
CA VAL A 154 9.33 -6.22 -5.34
C VAL A 154 9.25 -4.96 -6.19
N GLY A 155 9.65 -5.09 -7.46
CA GLY A 155 9.48 -4.04 -8.46
C GLY A 155 8.19 -4.24 -9.23
N ILE A 156 7.37 -3.20 -9.34
CA ILE A 156 6.08 -3.26 -10.04
C ILE A 156 6.07 -2.23 -11.17
N LEU A 157 5.84 -2.70 -12.40
CA LEU A 157 5.64 -1.85 -13.56
C LEU A 157 4.15 -1.80 -13.90
N VAL A 158 3.58 -0.60 -13.90
CA VAL A 158 2.15 -0.39 -14.09
C VAL A 158 1.89 0.44 -15.35
N SER A 159 0.95 -0.02 -16.19
CA SER A 159 0.59 0.64 -17.45
C SER A 159 -0.89 0.46 -17.81
N PRO A 160 -1.51 1.40 -18.56
CA PRO A 160 -2.86 1.19 -19.08
C PRO A 160 -2.90 0.28 -20.32
N ARG A 161 -1.79 -0.40 -20.64
CA ARG A 161 -1.65 -1.27 -21.81
C ARG A 161 -1.24 -2.67 -21.38
N GLU A 162 -1.67 -3.65 -22.17
CA GLU A 162 -1.28 -5.04 -21.97
C GLU A 162 0.24 -5.23 -22.17
N ALA A 163 0.83 -6.17 -21.43
CA ALA A 163 2.23 -6.56 -21.61
C ALA A 163 2.46 -7.09 -23.04
N THR A 164 3.41 -6.52 -23.77
CA THR A 164 3.83 -7.08 -25.05
C THR A 164 4.60 -8.40 -24.84
N LYS A 165 4.73 -9.24 -25.87
CA LYS A 165 5.58 -10.44 -25.80
C LYS A 165 6.99 -10.10 -25.32
N GLY A 166 7.58 -9.02 -25.84
CA GLY A 166 8.90 -8.56 -25.42
C GLY A 166 8.98 -8.20 -23.94
N VAL A 167 7.94 -7.56 -23.38
CA VAL A 167 7.85 -7.29 -21.94
C VAL A 167 7.77 -8.58 -21.14
N ARG A 168 6.91 -9.54 -21.52
CA ARG A 168 6.78 -10.83 -20.83
C ARG A 168 8.10 -11.60 -20.84
N ASP A 169 8.75 -11.64 -21.99
CA ASP A 169 10.06 -12.28 -22.18
C ASP A 169 11.16 -11.59 -21.33
N ALA A 170 11.12 -10.26 -21.20
CA ALA A 170 12.07 -9.53 -20.36
C ALA A 170 11.80 -9.75 -18.87
N LEU A 171 10.54 -9.70 -18.44
CA LEU A 171 10.11 -9.97 -17.07
C LEU A 171 10.58 -11.36 -16.62
N ALA A 172 10.37 -12.38 -17.46
CA ALA A 172 10.76 -13.76 -17.19
C ALA A 172 12.28 -13.97 -17.06
N ARG A 173 13.09 -13.17 -17.77
CA ARG A 173 14.57 -13.26 -17.71
C ARG A 173 15.20 -12.44 -16.59
N SER A 174 14.46 -11.52 -15.98
CA SER A 174 15.00 -10.64 -14.97
C SER A 174 15.51 -11.43 -13.75
N SER A 175 16.63 -10.98 -13.19
CA SER A 175 17.14 -11.49 -11.91
C SER A 175 16.43 -10.89 -10.69
N TYR A 176 15.61 -9.84 -10.90
CA TYR A 176 14.87 -9.16 -9.84
C TYR A 176 13.44 -9.69 -9.73
N PRO A 177 12.83 -9.66 -8.54
CA PRO A 177 11.42 -10.00 -8.35
C PRO A 177 10.53 -8.90 -8.94
N LEU A 178 9.91 -9.18 -10.09
CA LEU A 178 9.17 -8.19 -10.86
C LEU A 178 7.73 -8.60 -11.10
N ILE A 179 6.86 -7.59 -11.10
CA ILE A 179 5.43 -7.70 -11.42
C ILE A 179 5.08 -6.67 -12.51
N TRP A 180 4.28 -7.10 -13.47
CA TRP A 180 3.59 -6.23 -14.41
C TRP A 180 2.11 -6.14 -14.05
N MET A 181 1.55 -4.94 -14.06
CA MET A 181 0.11 -4.72 -13.88
C MET A 181 -0.45 -3.84 -14.99
N MET A 182 -1.53 -4.31 -15.63
CA MET A 182 -2.35 -3.48 -16.52
C MET A 182 -3.46 -2.83 -15.71
N ILE A 183 -3.31 -1.55 -15.40
CA ILE A 183 -4.35 -0.73 -14.75
C ILE A 183 -4.79 0.35 -15.71
N GLU A 184 -6.06 0.32 -16.11
CA GLU A 184 -6.64 1.32 -17.00
C GLU A 184 -6.75 2.69 -16.32
N ARG A 185 -7.01 3.73 -17.12
CA ARG A 185 -7.01 5.13 -16.62
C ARG A 185 -8.18 5.42 -15.68
N ASP A 186 -9.21 4.59 -15.71
CA ASP A 186 -10.35 4.60 -14.78
C ASP A 186 -10.07 3.81 -13.48
N GLY A 187 -8.92 3.13 -13.40
CA GLY A 187 -8.50 2.33 -12.26
C GLY A 187 -8.86 0.85 -12.35
N ALA A 188 -9.42 0.35 -13.46
CA ALA A 188 -9.70 -1.07 -13.62
C ALA A 188 -8.41 -1.89 -13.80
N LEU A 189 -8.20 -2.86 -12.93
CA LEU A 189 -7.10 -3.84 -13.06
C LEU A 189 -7.53 -4.92 -14.06
N ARG A 190 -6.74 -5.15 -15.11
CA ARG A 190 -7.08 -6.05 -16.23
C ARG A 190 -6.12 -7.22 -16.42
N GLN A 191 -4.87 -7.07 -16.00
CA GLN A 191 -3.85 -8.11 -16.13
C GLN A 191 -2.82 -7.94 -15.02
N VAL A 192 -2.39 -9.05 -14.43
CA VAL A 192 -1.22 -9.10 -13.54
C VAL A 192 -0.34 -10.27 -13.96
N LEU A 193 0.96 -10.02 -14.07
CA LEU A 193 1.97 -11.03 -14.40
C LEU A 193 3.15 -10.85 -13.45
N TRP A 194 3.80 -11.94 -13.06
CA TRP A 194 5.01 -11.91 -12.25
C TRP A 194 6.01 -12.94 -12.77
N ASN A 195 7.28 -12.81 -12.37
CA ASN A 195 8.32 -13.77 -12.75
C ASN A 195 8.65 -14.76 -11.63
N GLY A 196 9.45 -15.79 -11.94
CA GLY A 196 9.87 -16.79 -10.96
C GLY A 196 10.70 -16.22 -9.80
N LYS A 197 11.30 -15.03 -9.96
CA LYS A 197 11.99 -14.35 -8.85
C LYS A 197 11.01 -13.78 -7.83
N ALA A 198 9.87 -13.27 -8.29
CA ALA A 198 8.77 -12.87 -7.42
C ALA A 198 8.22 -14.09 -6.64
N GLU A 199 8.09 -15.25 -7.30
CA GLU A 199 7.71 -16.50 -6.64
C GLU A 199 8.72 -16.93 -5.57
N GLN A 200 10.03 -16.89 -5.88
CA GLN A 200 11.11 -17.20 -4.93
C GLN A 200 11.12 -16.27 -3.71
N LEU A 201 10.64 -15.03 -3.85
CA LEU A 201 10.44 -14.09 -2.74
C LEU A 201 9.22 -14.46 -1.85
N GLY A 202 8.52 -15.55 -2.20
CA GLY A 202 7.37 -16.09 -1.49
C GLY A 202 6.03 -15.60 -2.04
N LEU A 203 5.94 -15.25 -3.32
CA LEU A 203 4.67 -14.96 -4.01
C LEU A 203 4.09 -16.20 -4.73
N VAL A 204 4.51 -17.42 -4.34
CA VAL A 204 4.02 -18.68 -4.91
C VAL A 204 2.50 -18.87 -4.80
N ASN A 205 1.89 -18.28 -3.78
CA ASN A 205 0.45 -18.38 -3.51
C ASN A 205 -0.37 -17.27 -4.17
N LEU A 206 0.29 -16.34 -4.88
CA LEU A 206 -0.37 -15.25 -5.58
C LEU A 206 -1.13 -15.80 -6.80
N GLY A 207 -2.40 -15.44 -6.91
CA GLY A 207 -3.27 -15.80 -8.02
C GLY A 207 -3.97 -14.59 -8.62
N VAL A 208 -4.62 -14.81 -9.75
CA VAL A 208 -5.45 -13.82 -10.45
C VAL A 208 -6.77 -14.46 -10.84
N GLU A 209 -7.88 -13.84 -10.46
CA GLU A 209 -9.21 -14.29 -10.84
C GLU A 209 -9.95 -13.22 -11.64
N VAL A 210 -10.77 -13.64 -12.61
CA VAL A 210 -11.57 -12.73 -13.43
C VAL A 210 -12.86 -12.39 -12.69
N ARG A 211 -13.10 -11.09 -12.49
CA ARG A 211 -14.36 -10.57 -11.95
C ARG A 211 -15.25 -10.13 -13.11
N TYR A 212 -16.43 -10.74 -13.19
CA TYR A 212 -17.50 -10.33 -14.10
C TYR A 212 -18.34 -9.25 -13.40
N SER A 213 -18.48 -8.08 -14.01
CA SER A 213 -19.51 -7.12 -13.58
C SER A 213 -20.87 -7.59 -14.09
N ALA A 214 -21.90 -7.54 -13.25
CA ALA A 214 -23.26 -7.97 -13.59
C ALA A 214 -24.01 -6.98 -14.53
N ASP A 215 -23.39 -5.88 -14.92
CA ASP A 215 -23.97 -4.94 -15.89
C ASP A 215 -23.75 -5.46 -17.32
N GLU A 216 -24.80 -6.03 -17.89
CA GLU A 216 -24.91 -6.48 -19.27
C GLU A 216 -24.87 -5.28 -20.24
N ASP A 217 -23.68 -4.80 -20.59
CA ASP A 217 -23.46 -4.05 -21.83
C ASP A 217 -22.04 -4.27 -22.36
N ALA A 218 -21.98 -4.98 -23.49
CA ALA A 218 -20.89 -5.10 -24.48
C ALA A 218 -19.41 -5.00 -24.02
N ASP A 219 -18.75 -6.17 -23.98
CA ASP A 219 -17.35 -6.42 -24.42
C ASP A 219 -16.19 -5.68 -23.72
N SER A 220 -16.41 -5.00 -22.59
CA SER A 220 -15.38 -4.14 -21.97
C SER A 220 -15.18 -4.24 -20.45
N SER A 221 -15.87 -5.14 -19.73
CA SER A 221 -15.90 -5.11 -18.25
C SER A 221 -15.33 -6.34 -17.52
N LYS A 222 -14.46 -7.14 -18.16
CA LYS A 222 -13.71 -8.19 -17.44
C LYS A 222 -12.57 -7.56 -16.64
N GLY A 223 -12.80 -7.27 -15.37
CA GLY A 223 -11.75 -6.90 -14.43
C GLY A 223 -11.05 -8.15 -13.89
N VAL A 224 -9.87 -7.98 -13.28
CA VAL A 224 -9.23 -9.05 -12.52
C VAL A 224 -8.97 -8.61 -11.09
N VAL A 225 -8.92 -9.58 -10.19
CA VAL A 225 -8.57 -9.40 -8.78
C VAL A 225 -7.39 -10.28 -8.41
N LEU A 226 -6.61 -9.82 -7.43
CA LEU A 226 -5.52 -10.59 -6.87
C LEU A 226 -6.05 -11.50 -5.77
N THR A 227 -5.64 -12.77 -5.82
CA THR A 227 -5.97 -13.78 -4.81
C THR A 227 -4.70 -14.28 -4.13
N TRP A 228 -4.86 -14.84 -2.95
CA TRP A 228 -3.82 -15.48 -2.17
C TRP A 228 -4.34 -16.85 -1.70
N ASP A 229 -3.70 -17.93 -2.12
CA ASP A 229 -4.17 -19.30 -1.87
C ASP A 229 -5.62 -19.55 -2.35
N GLY A 230 -6.04 -18.84 -3.42
CA GLY A 230 -7.39 -18.91 -3.98
C GLY A 230 -8.41 -17.98 -3.32
N ASP A 231 -8.09 -17.35 -2.19
CA ASP A 231 -8.95 -16.38 -1.53
C ASP A 231 -8.65 -14.95 -2.01
N GLU A 232 -9.67 -14.09 -2.18
CA GLU A 232 -9.42 -12.69 -2.54
C GLU A 232 -8.57 -11.98 -1.48
N ILE A 233 -7.52 -11.28 -1.92
CA ILE A 233 -6.68 -10.49 -1.02
C ILE A 233 -7.54 -9.38 -0.39
N PRO A 234 -7.51 -9.20 0.94
CA PRO A 234 -8.30 -8.16 1.59
C PRO A 234 -7.93 -6.76 1.08
N ASN A 235 -8.89 -5.85 1.10
CA ASN A 235 -8.55 -4.46 0.85
C ASN A 235 -7.75 -3.87 2.01
N MET A 236 -6.98 -2.81 1.74
CA MET A 236 -6.10 -2.18 2.72
C MET A 236 -6.85 -1.64 3.95
N GLY A 237 -8.14 -1.30 3.83
CA GLY A 237 -8.94 -0.90 5.00
C GLY A 237 -9.19 -2.05 5.98
N GLN A 238 -9.43 -3.26 5.47
CA GLN A 238 -9.53 -4.46 6.30
C GLN A 238 -8.18 -4.80 6.95
N VAL A 239 -7.08 -4.64 6.21
CA VAL A 239 -5.73 -4.80 6.75
C VAL A 239 -5.45 -3.79 7.85
N GLU A 240 -5.75 -2.50 7.66
CA GLU A 240 -5.59 -1.46 8.67
C GLU A 240 -6.38 -1.78 9.95
N SER A 241 -7.61 -2.30 9.82
CA SER A 241 -8.41 -2.76 10.96
C SER A 241 -7.77 -3.96 11.68
N HIS A 242 -7.24 -4.92 10.93
CA HIS A 242 -6.57 -6.09 11.49
C HIS A 242 -5.27 -5.72 12.22
N VAL A 243 -4.44 -4.87 11.62
CA VAL A 243 -3.22 -4.31 12.22
C VAL A 243 -3.54 -3.63 13.55
N SER A 244 -4.62 -2.84 13.61
CA SER A 244 -5.09 -2.20 14.85
C SER A 244 -5.49 -3.22 15.91
N ALA A 245 -6.19 -4.28 15.54
CA ALA A 245 -6.59 -5.33 16.47
C ALA A 245 -5.39 -6.12 17.03
N VAL A 246 -4.36 -6.35 16.20
CA VAL A 246 -3.10 -6.98 16.64
C VAL A 246 -2.32 -6.04 17.57
N GLU A 247 -2.28 -4.73 17.29
CA GLU A 247 -1.71 -3.74 18.22
C GLU A 247 -2.40 -3.80 19.59
N ASP A 248 -3.73 -3.77 19.63
CA ASP A 248 -4.49 -3.84 20.87
C ASP A 248 -4.22 -5.15 21.63
N SER A 249 -4.18 -6.28 20.92
CA SER A 249 -3.86 -7.57 21.52
C SER A 249 -2.44 -7.61 22.08
N TRP A 250 -1.48 -7.01 21.37
CA TRP A 250 -0.10 -6.93 21.82
C TRP A 250 0.01 -6.08 23.08
N LEU A 251 -0.61 -4.90 23.12
CA LEU A 251 -0.63 -4.04 24.30
C LEU A 251 -1.25 -4.73 25.52
N ARG A 252 -2.37 -5.43 25.35
CA ARG A 252 -2.99 -6.20 26.44
C ARG A 252 -2.09 -7.30 26.99
N SER A 253 -1.22 -7.89 26.17
CA SER A 253 -0.25 -8.90 26.65
C SER A 253 0.78 -8.34 27.64
N TRP A 254 0.92 -7.01 27.72
CA TRP A 254 1.78 -6.30 28.66
C TRP A 254 1.02 -5.71 29.87
N GLY A 255 -0.28 -6.00 29.98
CA GLY A 255 -1.18 -5.50 31.00
C GLY A 255 -2.02 -4.30 30.54
N ASP A 256 -3.24 -4.18 31.10
CA ASP A 256 -4.26 -3.22 30.64
C ASP A 256 -3.83 -1.74 30.78
N GLY A 257 -2.89 -1.44 31.68
CA GLY A 257 -2.38 -0.07 31.90
C GLY A 257 -1.72 0.57 30.67
N PHE A 258 -1.17 -0.20 29.72
CA PHE A 258 -0.59 0.35 28.48
C PHE A 258 -1.66 0.62 27.41
N ASN A 259 -2.77 -0.10 27.42
CA ASN A 259 -3.87 0.08 26.49
C ASN A 259 -4.79 1.23 26.93
N GLU A 260 -4.99 1.39 28.24
CA GLU A 260 -5.80 2.46 28.84
C GLU A 260 -5.06 3.81 28.94
N GLY A 261 -3.81 3.89 28.47
CA GLY A 261 -3.01 5.11 28.47
C GLY A 261 -2.45 5.51 29.84
N GLN A 262 -2.47 4.61 30.82
CA GLN A 262 -1.92 4.82 32.16
C GLN A 262 -0.38 4.69 32.19
N ARG A 263 0.19 3.91 31.25
CA ARG A 263 1.63 3.78 31.03
C ARG A 263 1.97 4.13 29.57
N ASP A 264 3.17 4.66 29.34
CA ASP A 264 3.61 5.05 28.00
C ASP A 264 3.93 3.81 27.15
N LYS A 265 3.12 3.58 26.11
CA LYS A 265 3.35 2.47 25.17
C LYS A 265 4.63 2.63 24.36
N SER A 266 5.10 3.84 24.12
CA SER A 266 6.33 4.12 23.37
C SER A 266 7.55 3.66 24.16
N GLU A 267 7.60 3.95 25.47
CA GLU A 267 8.67 3.48 26.35
C GLU A 267 8.72 1.96 26.40
N LEU A 268 7.55 1.31 26.49
CA LEU A 268 7.46 -0.15 26.43
C LEU A 268 8.05 -0.70 25.13
N LEU A 269 7.68 -0.12 23.99
CA LEU A 269 8.22 -0.55 22.70
C LEU A 269 9.73 -0.31 22.62
N ASP A 270 10.24 0.80 23.15
CA ASP A 270 11.69 1.08 23.21
C ASP A 270 12.41 -0.02 24.01
N ALA A 271 11.89 -0.39 25.19
CA ALA A 271 12.46 -1.45 26.01
C ALA A 271 12.42 -2.83 25.35
N VAL A 272 11.32 -3.17 24.67
CA VAL A 272 11.21 -4.41 23.90
C VAL A 272 12.24 -4.42 22.76
N GLN A 273 12.38 -3.32 22.02
CA GLN A 273 13.34 -3.22 20.92
C GLN A 273 14.79 -3.25 21.39
N GLU A 274 15.08 -2.75 22.60
CA GLU A 274 16.40 -2.77 23.21
C GLU A 274 16.79 -4.18 23.68
N LEU A 275 15.88 -4.90 24.34
CA LEU A 275 16.15 -6.23 24.88
C LEU A 275 15.94 -7.37 23.87
N PHE A 276 14.99 -7.21 22.96
CA PHE A 276 14.57 -8.22 21.98
C PHE A 276 14.42 -7.57 20.59
N PRO A 277 15.52 -7.15 19.94
CA PRO A 277 15.47 -6.44 18.67
C PRO A 277 14.84 -7.26 17.54
N GLU A 278 14.86 -8.59 17.62
CA GLU A 278 14.23 -9.48 16.64
C GLU A 278 12.74 -9.71 16.87
N GLU A 279 12.20 -9.35 18.03
CA GLU A 279 10.77 -9.45 18.33
C GLU A 279 9.96 -8.64 17.32
N LYS A 280 8.94 -9.29 16.74
CA LYS A 280 8.01 -8.68 15.78
C LYS A 280 6.63 -9.28 16.01
N PRO A 281 5.60 -8.46 16.28
CA PRO A 281 4.25 -8.98 16.37
C PRO A 281 3.81 -9.60 15.04
N LEU A 282 3.31 -10.84 15.12
CA LEU A 282 2.93 -11.60 13.95
C LEU A 282 1.60 -11.07 13.41
N LEU A 283 1.63 -10.34 12.29
CA LEU A 283 0.42 -9.75 11.70
C LEU A 283 -0.64 -10.79 11.36
N PHE A 284 -0.25 -11.96 10.84
CA PHE A 284 -1.19 -13.02 10.42
C PHE A 284 -0.82 -14.40 11.01
N GLY A 285 -0.03 -14.43 12.08
CA GLY A 285 0.38 -15.66 12.74
C GLY A 285 -0.76 -16.28 13.56
N THR A 286 -0.90 -17.61 13.51
CA THR A 286 -1.89 -18.37 14.30
C THR A 286 -1.49 -18.55 15.77
N MET A 287 -0.23 -18.28 16.13
CA MET A 287 0.34 -18.59 17.46
C MET A 287 0.42 -17.40 18.44
N GLY A 288 -0.37 -16.35 18.22
CA GLY A 288 -0.40 -15.16 19.07
C GLY A 288 0.39 -13.98 18.51
N CYS A 289 0.24 -12.81 19.15
CA CYS A 289 0.77 -11.54 18.68
C CYS A 289 2.22 -11.25 19.12
N SER A 290 2.90 -12.18 19.80
CA SER A 290 4.28 -12.00 20.32
C SER A 290 4.96 -13.36 20.44
N THR A 291 6.27 -13.39 20.20
CA THR A 291 7.12 -14.57 20.38
C THR A 291 7.73 -14.65 21.78
N LEU A 292 7.63 -13.60 22.59
CA LEU A 292 8.16 -13.57 23.95
C LEU A 292 7.42 -14.52 24.89
N THR A 293 8.21 -15.15 25.77
CA THR A 293 7.70 -15.91 26.91
C THR A 293 7.27 -14.98 28.04
N ASP A 294 6.51 -15.48 29.00
CA ASP A 294 6.13 -14.70 30.19
C ASP A 294 7.36 -14.26 31.00
N ALA A 295 8.41 -15.09 31.04
CA ALA A 295 9.67 -14.73 31.70
C ALA A 295 10.36 -13.55 31.00
N ASP A 296 10.33 -13.50 29.66
CA ASP A 296 10.88 -12.38 28.91
C ASP A 296 10.06 -11.12 29.11
N ARG A 297 8.72 -11.24 29.18
CA ARG A 297 7.84 -10.11 29.52
C ARG A 297 8.19 -9.51 30.88
N VAL A 298 8.41 -10.35 31.91
CA VAL A 298 8.81 -9.90 33.24
C VAL A 298 10.13 -9.13 33.20
N LYS A 299 11.13 -9.58 32.42
CA LYS A 299 12.41 -8.86 32.26
C LYS A 299 12.22 -7.46 31.67
N VAL A 300 11.38 -7.31 30.66
CA VAL A 300 11.11 -5.99 30.04
C VAL A 300 10.44 -5.05 31.05
N ILE A 301 9.46 -5.53 31.81
CA ILE A 301 8.79 -4.71 32.84
C ILE A 301 9.77 -4.27 33.93
N GLN A 302 10.62 -5.19 34.41
CA GLN A 302 11.67 -4.86 35.38
C GLN A 302 12.65 -3.81 34.83
N PHE A 303 13.05 -3.94 33.57
CA PHE A 303 13.91 -2.98 32.89
C PHE A 303 13.25 -1.59 32.82
N LEU A 304 11.98 -1.51 32.43
CA LEU A 304 11.22 -0.25 32.38
C LEU A 304 11.13 0.43 33.75
N ASP A 305 10.74 -0.33 34.78
CA ASP A 305 10.58 0.21 36.12
C ASP A 305 11.94 0.71 36.68
N SER A 306 13.05 0.01 36.39
CA SER A 306 14.40 0.44 36.80
C SER A 306 14.85 1.74 36.12
N LYS A 307 14.55 1.90 34.82
CA LYS A 307 14.88 3.10 34.04
C LYS A 307 14.10 4.31 34.55
N LYS A 308 12.84 4.10 34.94
CA LYS A 308 11.98 5.14 35.52
C LYS A 308 12.51 5.59 36.89
N SER A 309 12.91 4.67 37.75
CA SER A 309 13.53 5.00 39.04
C SER A 309 14.81 5.82 38.87
N ALA A 310 15.69 5.44 37.93
CA ALA A 310 16.94 6.17 37.66
C ALA A 310 16.69 7.59 37.13
N GLN A 311 15.67 7.81 36.30
CA GLN A 311 15.29 9.14 35.81
C GLN A 311 14.76 10.04 36.92
N VAL A 312 13.96 9.49 37.85
CA VAL A 312 13.44 10.23 39.00
C VAL A 312 14.59 10.67 39.92
N GLU A 313 15.53 9.77 40.22
CA GLU A 313 16.72 10.12 41.01
C GLU A 313 17.57 11.21 40.34
N ALA A 314 17.80 11.13 39.03
CA ALA A 314 18.56 12.12 38.29
C ALA A 314 17.87 13.50 38.20
N ALA A 315 16.53 13.56 38.22
CA ALA A 315 15.77 14.80 38.23
C ALA A 315 15.63 15.43 39.64
N SER A 316 16.03 14.70 40.68
CA SER A 316 15.99 15.13 42.08
C SER A 316 17.29 15.81 42.55
N VAL A 317 18.30 15.88 41.67
CA VAL A 317 19.64 16.48 41.89
C VAL A 317 19.74 17.78 41.11
#